data_AF-A0A7X6CS60-F1
#
_entry.id   AF-A0A7X6CS60-F1
#
_cell.length_a   1.000
_cell.length_b   1.000
_cell.length_c   1.000
_cell.angle_alpha   90.00
_cell.angle_beta   90.00
_cell.angle_gamma   90.00
#
_symmetry.space_group_name_H-M   'P 1'
#
loop_
_entity.id
_entity.type
_entity.pdbx_description
1 polymer ?
#
loop_
_entity_poly.entity_id
_entity_poly.type
_entity_poly.pdbx_seq_one_letter_code
_entity_poly.pdbx_strand_id
1 'polypeptide(L)'
;MADYNGMEALLASTENLTQLLNNVGHDDDTLTFNGVDWFKFNGTVAQNIYVSGNSWFGFGTSAEQLQVCRRDAKLWNFWREEGTLYNYYKFLRLKWDGYTQYNSTSDSVHLTYEVYLFSTGDIFLNVLRMPADSSYLGTNQLICTGGTKAFTVTAGQTLQETFTHANDSGTDFTAAAGLINIQAPYDRKFLITDKDGKIYSVLSTGGVLSLSEIENPGEISKALFEAYGVDDRPPGSLLLPLTNPSLLYWQDSQDEPPVLEADVTAVPFPQTVLTENVDMTDSTILGIEKVTADSDDNTLFAVSFDDGTTWWNYVDNAWAVLSDEQSGMTKAALADIGTDAWALKATTGHYMFRFVLFEESYVNSIVVDYLN
;
A
#
# COMPACT_ATOMS: atom_id res chain seq x y z
N MET A 1 -21.71 -17.81 -8.94
CA MET A 1 -21.23 -17.59 -7.57
C MET A 1 -20.10 -16.58 -7.69
N ALA A 2 -19.93 -15.67 -6.73
CA ALA A 2 -18.83 -14.70 -6.82
C ALA A 2 -17.48 -15.43 -6.76
N ASP A 3 -16.48 -14.92 -7.46
CA ASP A 3 -15.11 -15.46 -7.43
C ASP A 3 -14.11 -14.32 -7.23
N TYR A 4 -13.06 -14.59 -6.44
CA TYR A 4 -12.04 -13.60 -6.11
C TYR A 4 -10.64 -14.18 -6.26
N ASN A 5 -9.74 -13.39 -6.84
CA ASN A 5 -8.33 -13.73 -7.03
C ASN A 5 -7.49 -13.47 -5.77
N GLY A 6 -7.93 -13.97 -4.62
CA GLY A 6 -7.24 -13.88 -3.34
C GLY A 6 -8.00 -13.14 -2.24
N MET A 7 -7.44 -13.12 -1.03
CA MET A 7 -8.12 -12.56 0.12
C MET A 7 -8.25 -11.04 0.05
N GLU A 8 -7.25 -10.34 -0.46
CA GLU A 8 -7.26 -8.87 -0.55
C GLU A 8 -8.44 -8.38 -1.40
N ALA A 9 -8.67 -9.04 -2.54
CA ALA A 9 -9.79 -8.74 -3.42
C ALA A 9 -11.15 -9.03 -2.74
N LEU A 10 -11.25 -10.16 -2.02
CA LEU A 10 -12.46 -10.52 -1.27
C LEU A 10 -12.76 -9.52 -0.14
N LEU A 11 -11.75 -9.13 0.65
CA LEU A 11 -11.90 -8.17 1.75
C LEU A 11 -12.26 -6.76 1.29
N ALA A 12 -11.77 -6.36 0.11
CA ALA A 12 -12.10 -5.06 -0.49
C ALA A 12 -13.53 -5.00 -1.05
N SER A 13 -14.14 -6.15 -1.34
CA SER A 13 -15.47 -6.23 -1.94
C SER A 13 -16.59 -6.26 -0.90
N THR A 14 -17.73 -5.67 -1.27
CA THR A 14 -19.02 -5.84 -0.58
C THR A 14 -20.17 -6.11 -1.56
N GLU A 15 -19.86 -6.24 -2.86
CA GLU A 15 -20.85 -6.24 -3.94
C GLU A 15 -21.81 -7.44 -3.87
N ASN A 16 -21.29 -8.60 -3.46
CA ASN A 16 -22.02 -9.86 -3.45
C ASN A 16 -22.63 -10.22 -2.07
N LEU A 17 -22.50 -9.33 -1.08
CA LEU A 17 -23.11 -9.49 0.23
C LEU A 17 -24.63 -9.34 0.13
N THR A 18 -25.36 -10.41 0.42
CA THR A 18 -26.82 -10.37 0.53
C THR A 18 -27.23 -10.05 1.95
N GLN A 19 -27.93 -8.94 2.16
CA GLN A 19 -28.47 -8.57 3.47
C GLN A 19 -29.67 -9.46 3.80
N LEU A 20 -29.56 -10.22 4.90
CA LEU A 20 -30.63 -11.09 5.39
C LEU A 20 -31.41 -10.44 6.54
N LEU A 21 -30.77 -9.48 7.21
CA LEU A 21 -31.35 -8.75 8.33
C LEU A 21 -30.97 -7.28 8.16
N ASN A 22 -31.98 -6.42 8.10
CA ASN A 22 -31.82 -5.00 7.81
C ASN A 22 -32.49 -4.16 8.90
N ASN A 23 -31.66 -3.59 9.77
CA ASN A 23 -32.04 -2.67 10.82
C ASN A 23 -33.15 -3.22 11.74
N VAL A 24 -33.02 -4.48 12.14
CA VAL A 24 -33.93 -5.15 13.09
C VAL A 24 -33.13 -5.59 14.30
N GLY A 25 -33.46 -5.09 15.48
CA GLY A 25 -32.70 -5.41 16.69
C GLY A 25 -33.02 -6.81 17.24
N HIS A 26 -32.01 -7.67 17.36
CA HIS A 26 -32.07 -9.00 17.96
C HIS A 26 -31.08 -9.09 19.13
N ASP A 27 -31.58 -9.48 20.30
CA ASP A 27 -30.92 -9.31 21.60
C ASP A 27 -30.43 -10.67 22.12
N ASP A 28 -31.14 -11.29 23.07
CA ASP A 28 -30.83 -12.64 23.57
C ASP A 28 -31.22 -13.78 22.61
N ASP A 29 -31.87 -13.48 21.49
CA ASP A 29 -32.35 -14.50 20.57
C ASP A 29 -31.29 -14.98 19.57
N THR A 30 -31.49 -16.20 19.08
CA THR A 30 -30.61 -16.86 18.10
C THR A 30 -31.39 -17.12 16.83
N LEU A 31 -30.93 -16.52 15.74
CA LEU A 31 -31.46 -16.70 14.40
C LEU A 31 -30.78 -17.89 13.71
N THR A 32 -31.48 -18.50 12.76
CA THR A 32 -30.96 -19.60 11.94
C THR A 32 -30.97 -19.19 10.48
N PHE A 33 -29.83 -19.33 9.83
CA PHE A 33 -29.66 -19.08 8.40
C PHE A 33 -29.04 -20.30 7.70
N ASN A 34 -29.20 -20.36 6.38
CA ASN A 34 -28.58 -21.41 5.57
C ASN A 34 -27.05 -21.29 5.64
N GLY A 35 -26.39 -22.37 6.02
CA GLY A 35 -24.94 -22.53 5.92
C GLY A 35 -24.53 -23.18 4.62
N VAL A 36 -23.68 -24.21 4.71
CA VAL A 36 -23.07 -24.91 3.57
C VAL A 36 -22.92 -26.41 3.85
N ASP A 37 -22.82 -27.21 2.80
CA ASP A 37 -22.68 -28.68 2.88
C ASP A 37 -21.22 -29.18 2.95
N TRP A 38 -20.25 -28.29 2.70
CA TRP A 38 -18.84 -28.62 2.57
C TRP A 38 -17.99 -28.26 3.81
N PHE A 39 -18.48 -27.41 4.71
CA PHE A 39 -17.76 -27.06 5.94
C PHE A 39 -18.22 -27.91 7.13
N LYS A 40 -17.26 -28.38 7.94
CA LYS A 40 -17.54 -29.14 9.17
C LYS A 40 -16.91 -28.48 10.39
N PHE A 41 -17.66 -28.48 11.50
CA PHE A 41 -17.18 -28.06 12.80
C PHE A 41 -17.63 -29.06 13.87
N ASN A 42 -16.70 -29.51 14.72
CA ASN A 42 -16.92 -30.57 15.70
C ASN A 42 -17.64 -31.81 15.12
N GLY A 43 -17.21 -32.25 13.93
CA GLY A 43 -17.78 -33.40 13.21
C GLY A 43 -19.14 -33.16 12.57
N THR A 44 -19.74 -31.98 12.73
CA THR A 44 -21.07 -31.64 12.20
C THR A 44 -20.93 -30.75 10.97
N VAL A 45 -21.61 -31.09 9.89
CA VAL A 45 -21.68 -30.23 8.70
C VAL A 45 -22.48 -28.98 9.03
N ALA A 46 -21.94 -27.80 8.71
CA ALA A 46 -22.56 -26.52 9.00
C ALA A 46 -23.68 -26.16 8.02
N GLN A 47 -24.67 -27.05 7.85
CA GLN A 47 -25.84 -26.80 6.98
C GLN A 47 -26.67 -25.61 7.47
N ASN A 48 -26.64 -25.35 8.78
CA ASN A 48 -27.24 -24.20 9.42
C ASN A 48 -26.16 -23.37 10.11
N ILE A 49 -26.30 -22.04 10.01
CA ILE A 49 -25.54 -21.07 10.79
C ILE A 49 -26.49 -20.47 11.81
N TYR A 50 -26.13 -20.59 13.07
CA TYR A 50 -26.84 -19.99 14.20
C TYR A 50 -26.15 -18.68 14.54
N VAL A 51 -26.90 -17.58 14.53
CA VAL A 51 -26.37 -16.22 14.70
C VAL A 51 -27.10 -15.57 15.86
N SER A 52 -26.36 -15.19 16.88
CA SER A 52 -26.94 -14.62 18.10
C SER A 52 -26.79 -13.10 18.15
N GLY A 53 -27.80 -12.44 18.73
CA GLY A 53 -27.71 -11.03 19.08
C GLY A 53 -26.63 -10.74 20.13
N ASN A 54 -26.32 -11.71 20.99
CA ASN A 54 -25.22 -11.65 21.96
C ASN A 54 -23.82 -11.86 21.35
N SER A 55 -23.68 -11.69 20.03
CA SER A 55 -22.42 -11.72 19.28
C SER A 55 -21.66 -13.06 19.38
N TRP A 56 -22.35 -14.12 18.99
CA TRP A 56 -21.74 -15.43 18.77
C TRP A 56 -22.34 -16.16 17.56
N PHE A 57 -21.55 -17.08 17.01
CA PHE A 57 -21.93 -17.98 15.92
C PHE A 57 -21.90 -19.44 16.36
N GLY A 58 -22.86 -20.22 15.87
CA GLY A 58 -22.89 -21.67 15.91
C GLY A 58 -22.89 -22.25 14.50
N PHE A 59 -22.05 -23.25 14.26
CA PHE A 59 -21.82 -23.90 12.98
C PHE A 59 -22.42 -25.31 13.03
N GLY A 60 -23.54 -25.52 12.33
CA GLY A 60 -24.27 -26.79 12.28
C GLY A 60 -25.01 -27.17 13.56
N THR A 61 -24.64 -26.59 14.70
CA THR A 61 -25.29 -26.75 16.00
C THR A 61 -25.54 -25.39 16.64
N SER A 62 -26.69 -25.23 17.31
CA SER A 62 -27.03 -24.02 18.08
C SER A 62 -26.27 -23.98 19.41
N ALA A 63 -24.98 -23.69 19.33
CA ALA A 63 -24.08 -23.53 20.47
C ALA A 63 -23.14 -22.34 20.23
N GLU A 64 -22.65 -21.72 21.31
CA GLU A 64 -21.75 -20.55 21.25
C GLU A 64 -20.33 -20.96 20.84
N GLN A 65 -20.14 -21.35 19.58
CA GLN A 65 -18.89 -21.93 19.09
C GLN A 65 -17.85 -20.87 18.76
N LEU A 66 -18.22 -19.77 18.10
CA LEU A 66 -17.36 -18.61 17.93
C LEU A 66 -17.97 -17.42 18.67
N GLN A 67 -17.22 -16.87 19.61
CA GLN A 67 -17.61 -15.72 20.42
C GLN A 67 -16.71 -14.54 20.05
N VAL A 68 -17.31 -13.42 19.63
CA VAL A 68 -16.58 -12.18 19.29
C VAL A 68 -17.17 -11.06 20.11
N CYS A 69 -16.44 -10.60 21.13
CA CYS A 69 -16.97 -9.72 22.17
C CYS A 69 -18.33 -10.17 22.70
N ARG A 70 -18.50 -11.48 22.92
CA ARG A 70 -19.75 -12.07 23.42
C ARG A 70 -20.07 -11.49 24.80
N ARG A 71 -21.23 -10.86 24.92
CA ARG A 71 -21.79 -10.28 26.16
C ARG A 71 -23.30 -10.02 25.98
N ASP A 72 -23.82 -8.98 26.62
CA ASP A 72 -25.19 -8.45 26.55
C ASP A 72 -25.34 -7.52 25.32
N ALA A 73 -25.21 -8.10 24.13
CA ALA A 73 -25.09 -7.39 22.85
C ALA A 73 -26.39 -7.46 22.04
N LYS A 74 -26.48 -6.68 20.97
CA LYS A 74 -27.64 -6.68 20.07
C LYS A 74 -27.23 -6.56 18.62
N LEU A 75 -27.60 -7.56 17.83
CA LEU A 75 -27.46 -7.61 16.38
C LEU A 75 -28.49 -6.70 15.73
N TRP A 76 -28.09 -5.94 14.71
CA TRP A 76 -28.99 -5.07 13.94
C TRP A 76 -28.98 -5.33 12.46
N ASN A 77 -27.85 -5.80 11.92
CA ASN A 77 -27.74 -6.15 10.51
C ASN A 77 -26.90 -7.41 10.32
N PHE A 78 -27.31 -8.23 9.36
CA PHE A 78 -26.63 -9.47 9.02
C PHE A 78 -26.59 -9.67 7.51
N TRP A 79 -25.42 -10.02 7.00
CA TRP A 79 -25.22 -10.35 5.59
C TRP A 79 -24.55 -11.70 5.42
N ARG A 80 -24.82 -12.31 4.27
CA ARG A 80 -24.24 -13.57 3.83
C ARG A 80 -23.73 -13.43 2.40
N GLU A 81 -22.59 -14.03 2.13
CA GLU A 81 -22.06 -14.22 0.78
C GLU A 81 -21.46 -15.63 0.69
N GLU A 82 -21.70 -16.31 -0.42
CA GLU A 82 -21.05 -17.59 -0.75
C GLU A 82 -20.35 -17.41 -2.10
N GLY A 83 -19.11 -17.85 -2.16
CA GLY A 83 -18.21 -17.58 -3.28
C GLY A 83 -17.07 -18.58 -3.34
N THR A 84 -16.15 -18.31 -4.27
CA THR A 84 -14.89 -19.01 -4.39
C THR A 84 -13.71 -18.05 -4.34
N LEU A 85 -12.57 -18.56 -3.86
CA LEU A 85 -11.27 -18.00 -4.15
C LEU A 85 -10.63 -18.85 -5.25
N TYR A 86 -10.10 -18.20 -6.28
CA TYR A 86 -9.39 -18.85 -7.39
C TYR A 86 -10.23 -19.95 -8.08
N ASN A 87 -11.55 -19.77 -8.19
CA ASN A 87 -12.57 -20.75 -8.61
C ASN A 87 -12.46 -22.14 -7.96
N TYR A 88 -11.78 -22.25 -6.81
CA TYR A 88 -11.39 -23.53 -6.24
C TYR A 88 -11.80 -23.65 -4.77
N TYR A 89 -11.30 -22.76 -3.91
CA TYR A 89 -11.63 -22.79 -2.50
C TYR A 89 -12.98 -22.12 -2.30
N LYS A 90 -13.99 -22.89 -1.90
CA LYS A 90 -15.28 -22.29 -1.55
C LYS A 90 -15.13 -21.52 -0.25
N PHE A 91 -15.85 -20.42 -0.13
CA PHE A 91 -15.98 -19.70 1.12
C PHE A 91 -17.44 -19.34 1.43
N LEU A 92 -17.72 -19.18 2.71
CA LEU A 92 -18.93 -18.57 3.23
C LEU A 92 -18.52 -17.38 4.09
N ARG A 93 -18.90 -16.17 3.69
CA ARG A 93 -18.69 -14.93 4.44
C ARG A 93 -19.98 -14.55 5.16
N LEU A 94 -19.85 -14.24 6.44
CA LEU A 94 -20.94 -13.87 7.34
C LEU A 94 -20.56 -12.55 8.00
N LYS A 95 -21.35 -11.49 7.79
CA LYS A 95 -21.08 -10.19 8.38
C LYS A 95 -22.08 -9.90 9.49
N TRP A 96 -21.57 -9.69 10.69
CA TRP A 96 -22.33 -9.31 11.88
C TRP A 96 -22.11 -7.83 12.18
N ASP A 97 -23.18 -7.10 12.44
CA ASP A 97 -23.16 -5.67 12.72
C ASP A 97 -24.21 -5.30 13.77
N GLY A 98 -23.75 -4.64 14.83
CA GLY A 98 -24.59 -4.33 15.97
C GLY A 98 -23.80 -3.67 17.10
N TYR A 99 -24.27 -3.84 18.32
CA TYR A 99 -23.73 -3.12 19.47
C TYR A 99 -23.48 -4.06 20.63
N THR A 100 -22.36 -3.90 21.32
CA THR A 100 -21.98 -4.74 22.47
C THR A 100 -22.73 -4.40 23.77
N GLN A 101 -23.80 -3.62 23.65
CA GLN A 101 -24.72 -3.26 24.72
C GLN A 101 -26.14 -3.19 24.15
N TYR A 102 -27.04 -4.05 24.62
CA TYR A 102 -28.39 -4.23 24.05
C TYR A 102 -29.26 -2.98 23.99
N ASN A 103 -29.07 -2.05 24.94
CA ASN A 103 -29.85 -0.83 25.09
C ASN A 103 -29.12 0.43 24.61
N SER A 104 -28.02 0.28 23.86
CA SER A 104 -27.28 1.40 23.27
C SER A 104 -27.00 1.16 21.81
N THR A 105 -27.13 2.21 21.02
CA THR A 105 -26.69 2.28 19.61
C THR A 105 -25.59 3.33 19.44
N SER A 106 -24.90 3.68 20.53
CA SER A 106 -23.82 4.66 20.48
C SER A 106 -22.60 4.11 19.73
N ASP A 107 -21.89 5.01 19.09
CA ASP A 107 -20.70 4.69 18.30
C ASP A 107 -19.58 4.03 19.16
N SER A 108 -19.53 4.35 20.46
CA SER A 108 -18.58 3.80 21.43
C SER A 108 -18.74 2.29 21.70
N VAL A 109 -19.92 1.72 21.43
CA VAL A 109 -20.24 0.31 21.68
C VAL A 109 -20.49 -0.48 20.39
N HIS A 110 -20.27 0.14 19.23
CA HIS A 110 -20.50 -0.47 17.93
C HIS A 110 -19.45 -1.57 17.66
N LEU A 111 -19.94 -2.74 17.24
CA LEU A 111 -19.15 -3.88 16.84
C LEU A 111 -19.57 -4.32 15.44
N THR A 112 -18.59 -4.45 14.55
CA THR A 112 -18.80 -4.98 13.19
C THR A 112 -17.66 -5.93 12.86
N TYR A 113 -17.99 -7.14 12.42
CA TYR A 113 -16.99 -8.13 12.04
C TYR A 113 -17.54 -9.09 11.00
N GLU A 114 -16.60 -9.81 10.39
CA GLU A 114 -16.87 -10.78 9.34
C GLU A 114 -16.20 -12.10 9.69
N VAL A 115 -16.94 -13.18 9.50
CA VAL A 115 -16.45 -14.55 9.68
C VAL A 115 -16.46 -15.23 8.33
N TYR A 116 -15.34 -15.83 7.97
CA TYR A 116 -15.15 -16.58 6.75
C TYR A 116 -14.93 -18.04 7.11
N LEU A 117 -15.75 -18.92 6.53
CA LEU A 117 -15.53 -20.36 6.56
C LEU A 117 -14.97 -20.77 5.21
N PHE A 118 -13.90 -21.55 5.16
CA PHE A 118 -13.30 -22.01 3.90
C PHE A 118 -13.47 -23.51 3.71
N SER A 119 -13.53 -23.96 2.45
CA SER A 119 -13.59 -25.38 2.13
C SER A 119 -12.32 -26.16 2.51
N THR A 120 -11.25 -25.46 2.88
CA THR A 120 -10.08 -26.06 3.53
C THR A 120 -10.41 -26.58 4.93
N GLY A 121 -11.47 -26.09 5.58
CA GLY A 121 -11.78 -26.35 6.99
C GLY A 121 -11.36 -25.21 7.92
N ASP A 122 -10.62 -24.23 7.42
CA ASP A 122 -10.16 -23.08 8.21
C ASP A 122 -11.25 -22.03 8.41
N ILE A 123 -11.09 -21.25 9.48
CA ILE A 123 -11.94 -20.10 9.80
C ILE A 123 -11.05 -18.86 9.84
N PHE A 124 -11.53 -17.77 9.25
CA PHE A 124 -10.89 -16.46 9.35
C PHE A 124 -11.88 -15.44 9.91
N LEU A 125 -11.42 -14.67 10.89
CA LEU A 125 -12.17 -13.59 11.53
C LEU A 125 -11.52 -12.26 11.14
N ASN A 126 -12.32 -11.38 10.53
CA ASN A 126 -11.94 -10.01 10.20
C ASN A 126 -12.83 -9.03 10.97
N VAL A 127 -12.32 -8.48 12.05
CA VAL A 127 -13.01 -7.46 12.84
C VAL A 127 -12.77 -6.10 12.21
N LEU A 128 -13.83 -5.55 11.62
CA LEU A 128 -13.83 -4.23 11.00
C LEU A 128 -13.88 -3.12 12.06
N ARG A 129 -14.51 -3.41 13.19
CA ARG A 129 -14.71 -2.44 14.26
C ARG A 129 -14.92 -3.12 15.62
N MET A 130 -14.05 -2.82 16.58
CA MET A 130 -14.28 -3.11 18.00
C MET A 130 -14.93 -1.91 18.72
N PRO A 131 -15.64 -2.15 19.84
CA PRO A 131 -16.07 -1.08 20.74
C PRO A 131 -14.88 -0.20 21.14
N ALA A 132 -15.06 1.12 21.12
CA ALA A 132 -13.99 2.07 21.42
C ALA A 132 -13.64 2.12 22.91
N ASP A 133 -14.59 1.77 23.79
CA ASP A 133 -14.38 1.72 25.23
C ASP A 133 -14.16 0.27 25.70
N SER A 134 -13.03 0.03 26.35
CA SER A 134 -12.60 -1.29 26.81
C SER A 134 -13.55 -1.95 27.82
N SER A 135 -14.36 -1.15 28.55
CA SER A 135 -15.39 -1.69 29.45
C SER A 135 -16.50 -2.43 28.70
N TYR A 136 -16.56 -2.25 27.37
CA TYR A 136 -17.53 -2.93 26.52
C TYR A 136 -16.99 -4.14 25.75
N LEU A 137 -15.75 -4.56 26.01
CA LEU A 137 -15.21 -5.79 25.48
C LEU A 137 -15.83 -7.00 26.18
N GLY A 138 -16.17 -8.02 25.39
CA GLY A 138 -16.75 -9.27 25.89
C GLY A 138 -15.78 -10.45 25.81
N THR A 139 -16.32 -11.67 25.81
CA THR A 139 -15.54 -12.90 25.61
C THR A 139 -15.17 -13.09 24.15
N ASN A 140 -13.92 -13.51 23.89
CA ASN A 140 -13.34 -13.66 22.55
C ASN A 140 -12.64 -15.01 22.43
N GLN A 141 -13.32 -15.99 21.82
CA GLN A 141 -12.80 -17.35 21.70
C GLN A 141 -13.53 -18.21 20.66
N LEU A 142 -12.81 -19.20 20.14
CA LEU A 142 -13.37 -20.35 19.42
C LEU A 142 -13.43 -21.56 20.35
N ILE A 143 -14.62 -22.16 20.52
CA ILE A 143 -14.87 -23.32 21.36
C ILE A 143 -15.06 -24.55 20.47
N CYS A 144 -14.07 -25.44 20.48
CA CYS A 144 -14.11 -26.72 19.76
C CYS A 144 -13.88 -27.90 20.74
N THR A 145 -14.12 -29.13 20.28
CA THR A 145 -13.94 -30.33 21.11
C THR A 145 -12.50 -30.49 21.63
N GLY A 146 -11.51 -30.07 20.84
CA GLY A 146 -10.09 -30.04 21.17
C GLY A 146 -9.68 -28.90 22.12
N GLY A 147 -10.65 -28.10 22.59
CA GLY A 147 -10.46 -27.06 23.59
C GLY A 147 -10.78 -25.66 23.09
N THR A 148 -10.68 -24.70 24.01
CA THR A 148 -10.95 -23.29 23.73
C THR A 148 -9.73 -22.58 23.18
N LYS A 149 -9.88 -21.84 22.08
CA LYS A 149 -8.85 -21.01 21.45
C LYS A 149 -9.24 -19.55 21.66
N ALA A 150 -8.73 -18.95 22.73
CA ALA A 150 -8.94 -17.53 23.01
C ALA A 150 -8.05 -16.67 22.11
N PHE A 151 -8.53 -15.49 21.74
CA PHE A 151 -7.79 -14.49 20.99
C PHE A 151 -7.90 -13.12 21.66
N THR A 152 -6.89 -12.28 21.47
CA THR A 152 -6.79 -10.99 22.15
C THR A 152 -7.39 -9.90 21.28
N VAL A 153 -8.20 -9.03 21.90
CA VAL A 153 -8.79 -7.86 21.25
C VAL A 153 -8.36 -6.59 21.96
N THR A 154 -8.31 -5.49 21.22
CA THR A 154 -8.04 -4.16 21.77
C THR A 154 -9.18 -3.22 21.39
N ALA A 155 -9.64 -2.42 22.34
CA ALA A 155 -10.73 -1.47 22.11
C ALA A 155 -10.39 -0.50 20.98
N GLY A 156 -11.36 -0.26 20.09
CA GLY A 156 -11.24 0.62 18.93
C GLY A 156 -10.29 0.15 17.83
N GLN A 157 -9.67 -1.03 17.95
CA GLN A 157 -8.77 -1.56 16.92
C GLN A 157 -9.45 -2.61 16.05
N THR A 158 -9.02 -2.70 14.80
CA THR A 158 -9.32 -3.84 13.93
C THR A 158 -8.53 -5.06 14.38
N LEU A 159 -9.00 -6.25 14.01
CA LEU A 159 -8.33 -7.51 14.30
C LEU A 159 -8.51 -8.46 13.13
N GLN A 160 -7.45 -9.17 12.80
CA GLN A 160 -7.50 -10.35 11.95
C GLN A 160 -7.01 -11.55 12.75
N GLU A 161 -7.80 -12.61 12.80
CA GLU A 161 -7.48 -13.85 13.50
C GLU A 161 -7.79 -15.04 12.60
N THR A 162 -6.84 -15.95 12.46
CA THR A 162 -6.96 -17.16 11.68
C THR A 162 -7.01 -18.38 12.60
N PHE A 163 -8.01 -19.24 12.39
CA PHE A 163 -8.10 -20.54 13.03
C PHE A 163 -7.85 -21.64 12.00
N THR A 164 -6.66 -22.23 12.06
CA THR A 164 -6.27 -23.33 11.18
C THR A 164 -6.74 -24.65 11.75
N HIS A 165 -7.52 -25.42 10.98
CA HIS A 165 -8.03 -26.72 11.41
C HIS A 165 -6.90 -27.72 11.60
N ALA A 166 -6.99 -28.56 12.62
CA ALA A 166 -6.02 -29.63 12.86
C ALA A 166 -6.41 -30.95 12.17
N ASN A 167 -7.66 -31.07 11.72
CA ASN A 167 -8.21 -32.27 11.09
C ASN A 167 -9.51 -31.96 10.31
N ASP A 168 -9.84 -32.82 9.35
CA ASP A 168 -11.00 -32.69 8.43
C ASP A 168 -12.36 -32.68 9.15
N SER A 169 -12.41 -33.08 10.42
CA SER A 169 -13.65 -33.03 11.21
C SER A 169 -13.86 -31.69 11.91
N GLY A 170 -12.89 -30.77 11.84
CA GLY A 170 -12.96 -29.47 12.51
C GLY A 170 -13.15 -29.60 14.02
N THR A 171 -12.57 -30.63 14.65
CA THR A 171 -12.70 -30.83 16.10
C THR A 171 -11.66 -30.08 16.90
N ASP A 172 -10.58 -29.62 16.28
CA ASP A 172 -9.51 -28.87 16.92
C ASP A 172 -8.86 -27.87 15.95
N PHE A 173 -8.31 -26.79 16.49
CA PHE A 173 -7.76 -25.66 15.74
C PHE A 173 -6.53 -25.06 16.42
N THR A 174 -5.68 -24.42 15.63
CA THR A 174 -4.63 -23.50 16.09
C THR A 174 -5.06 -22.07 15.76
N ALA A 175 -4.98 -21.16 16.72
CA ALA A 175 -5.28 -19.75 16.53
C ALA A 175 -3.98 -18.95 16.31
N ALA A 176 -4.00 -18.03 15.34
CA ALA A 176 -2.91 -17.11 15.07
C ALA A 176 -3.45 -15.76 14.57
N ALA A 177 -2.90 -14.67 15.10
CA ALA A 177 -3.19 -13.33 14.62
C ALA A 177 -2.66 -13.13 13.20
N GLY A 178 -3.44 -12.45 12.36
CA GLY A 178 -3.09 -12.09 10.99
C GLY A 178 -4.01 -12.69 9.93
N LEU A 179 -3.77 -12.24 8.70
CA LEU A 179 -4.50 -12.68 7.50
C LEU A 179 -4.30 -14.17 7.25
N ILE A 180 -5.37 -14.86 6.89
CA ILE A 180 -5.30 -16.27 6.50
C ILE A 180 -4.48 -16.44 5.23
N ASN A 181 -3.59 -17.43 5.22
CA ASN A 181 -2.74 -17.73 4.08
C ASN A 181 -3.38 -18.77 3.16
N ILE A 182 -4.26 -18.34 2.25
CA ILE A 182 -4.81 -19.19 1.19
C ILE A 182 -4.04 -18.94 -0.10
N GLN A 183 -3.17 -19.89 -0.44
CA GLN A 183 -2.44 -19.87 -1.70
C GLN A 183 -3.34 -20.27 -2.86
N ALA A 184 -3.02 -19.74 -4.05
CA ALA A 184 -3.64 -20.23 -5.27
C ALA A 184 -3.40 -21.74 -5.40
N PRO A 185 -4.41 -22.53 -5.80
CA PRO A 185 -4.33 -23.99 -5.88
C PRO A 185 -3.57 -24.48 -7.13
N TYR A 186 -3.06 -23.55 -7.94
CA TYR A 186 -2.37 -23.78 -9.18
C TYR A 186 -0.96 -23.19 -9.11
N ASP A 187 -0.04 -23.81 -9.83
CA ASP A 187 1.28 -23.25 -10.03
C ASP A 187 1.17 -21.94 -10.80
N ARG A 188 1.92 -20.94 -10.37
CA ARG A 188 2.07 -19.67 -11.06
C ARG A 188 3.55 -19.36 -11.21
N LYS A 189 3.92 -18.78 -12.35
CA LYS A 189 5.31 -18.48 -12.66
C LYS A 189 5.42 -17.12 -13.34
N PHE A 190 6.46 -16.39 -13.00
CA PHE A 190 6.81 -15.12 -13.60
C PHE A 190 8.13 -15.22 -14.36
N LEU A 191 8.18 -14.56 -15.51
CA LEU A 191 9.38 -14.30 -16.30
C LEU A 191 9.37 -12.84 -16.74
N ILE A 192 10.54 -12.30 -17.10
CA ILE A 192 10.66 -10.92 -17.59
C ILE A 192 11.15 -10.96 -19.03
N THR A 193 10.64 -10.08 -19.89
CA THR A 193 11.16 -9.88 -21.24
C THR A 193 11.45 -8.41 -21.51
N ASP A 194 12.34 -8.11 -22.46
CA ASP A 194 12.60 -6.76 -22.95
C ASP A 194 12.07 -6.52 -24.37
N LYS A 195 12.30 -5.33 -24.93
CA LYS A 195 11.90 -4.96 -26.29
C LYS A 195 12.49 -5.87 -27.39
N ASP A 196 13.63 -6.48 -27.12
CA ASP A 196 14.37 -7.29 -28.09
C ASP A 196 13.94 -8.76 -28.01
N GLY A 197 12.98 -9.09 -27.12
CA GLY A 197 12.44 -10.43 -26.92
C GLY A 197 13.36 -11.32 -26.09
N LYS A 198 14.35 -10.76 -25.40
CA LYS A 198 15.19 -11.52 -24.47
C LYS A 198 14.40 -11.86 -23.23
N ILE A 199 14.49 -13.11 -22.78
CA ILE A 199 13.74 -13.60 -21.62
C ILE A 199 14.70 -13.78 -20.45
N TYR A 200 14.28 -13.33 -19.28
CA TYR A 200 15.05 -13.32 -18.04
C TYR A 200 14.32 -14.10 -16.95
N SER A 201 15.09 -14.90 -16.22
CA SER A 201 14.72 -15.44 -14.91
C SER A 201 15.23 -14.51 -13.79
N VAL A 202 14.72 -14.70 -12.58
CA VAL A 202 15.17 -13.98 -11.39
C VAL A 202 15.99 -14.92 -10.51
N LEU A 203 17.23 -14.53 -10.21
CA LEU A 203 18.11 -15.24 -9.30
C LEU A 203 18.21 -14.53 -7.96
N SER A 204 18.22 -15.30 -6.86
CA SER A 204 18.49 -14.80 -5.51
C SER A 204 19.86 -15.29 -5.05
N THR A 205 20.80 -14.37 -4.87
CA THR A 205 22.13 -14.68 -4.31
C THR A 205 22.32 -13.86 -3.04
N GLY A 206 22.38 -14.53 -1.88
CA GLY A 206 22.52 -13.85 -0.60
C GLY A 206 21.36 -12.91 -0.23
N GLY A 207 20.16 -13.16 -0.77
CA GLY A 207 18.98 -12.31 -0.57
C GLY A 207 18.87 -11.13 -1.54
N VAL A 208 19.85 -10.93 -2.42
CA VAL A 208 19.80 -9.91 -3.48
C VAL A 208 19.25 -10.54 -4.75
N LEU A 209 18.19 -9.93 -5.31
CA LEU A 209 17.58 -10.35 -6.55
C LEU A 209 18.27 -9.72 -7.76
N SER A 210 18.44 -10.49 -8.84
CA SER A 210 19.04 -10.03 -10.10
C SER A 210 18.43 -10.76 -11.29
N LEU A 211 18.53 -10.16 -12.48
CA LEU A 211 18.10 -10.78 -13.74
C LEU A 211 19.20 -11.68 -14.32
N SER A 212 18.81 -12.87 -14.77
CA SER A 212 19.65 -13.77 -15.57
C SER A 212 18.98 -14.02 -16.91
N GLU A 213 19.65 -13.64 -18.00
CA GLU A 213 19.17 -13.93 -19.36
C GLU A 213 19.13 -15.45 -19.56
N ILE A 214 18.04 -15.95 -20.14
CA ILE A 214 17.88 -17.35 -20.51
C ILE A 214 18.41 -17.49 -21.93
N GLU A 215 19.50 -18.23 -22.10
CA GLU A 215 20.06 -18.49 -23.43
C GLU A 215 19.16 -19.44 -24.23
N ASN A 216 18.83 -19.05 -25.46
CA ASN A 216 18.00 -19.84 -26.39
C ASN A 216 16.68 -20.33 -25.76
N PRO A 217 15.81 -19.43 -25.29
CA PRO A 217 14.63 -19.81 -24.50
C PRO A 217 13.56 -20.57 -25.32
N GLY A 218 13.69 -20.64 -26.65
CA GLY A 218 12.67 -21.22 -27.52
C GLY A 218 11.38 -20.38 -27.51
N GLU A 219 10.24 -21.05 -27.63
CA GLU A 219 8.92 -20.40 -27.59
C GLU A 219 8.42 -20.26 -26.14
N ILE A 220 7.71 -19.16 -25.88
CA ILE A 220 7.02 -18.94 -24.60
C ILE A 220 5.98 -20.06 -24.43
N SER A 221 6.23 -20.93 -23.46
CA SER A 221 5.48 -22.16 -23.24
C SER A 221 5.46 -22.55 -21.76
N LYS A 222 4.52 -23.42 -21.37
CA LYS A 222 4.45 -23.99 -20.01
C LYS A 222 5.82 -24.51 -19.54
N ALA A 223 6.50 -25.28 -20.39
CA ALA A 223 7.81 -25.87 -20.06
C ALA A 223 8.88 -24.81 -19.76
N LEU A 224 8.86 -23.66 -20.44
CA LEU A 224 9.79 -22.56 -20.17
C LEU A 224 9.56 -21.96 -18.77
N PHE A 225 8.29 -21.72 -18.42
CA PHE A 225 7.91 -21.20 -17.10
C PHE A 225 8.22 -22.19 -15.98
N GLU A 226 7.95 -23.48 -16.17
CA GLU A 226 8.27 -24.50 -15.17
C GLU A 226 9.78 -24.62 -14.93
N ALA A 227 10.60 -24.46 -15.98
CA ALA A 227 12.04 -24.60 -15.89
C ALA A 227 12.75 -23.37 -15.29
N TYR A 228 12.28 -22.16 -15.60
CA TYR A 228 13.01 -20.92 -15.30
C TYR A 228 12.18 -19.86 -14.58
N GLY A 229 10.87 -20.02 -14.46
CA GLY A 229 10.01 -19.04 -13.83
C GLY A 229 10.13 -19.02 -12.30
N VAL A 230 9.87 -17.87 -11.71
CA VAL A 230 9.81 -17.70 -10.24
C VAL A 230 8.37 -17.62 -9.75
N ASP A 231 8.12 -18.09 -8.53
CA ASP A 231 6.76 -18.20 -7.95
C ASP A 231 6.20 -16.86 -7.49
N ASP A 232 7.09 -15.98 -7.03
CA ASP A 232 6.76 -14.67 -6.49
C ASP A 232 6.92 -13.58 -7.56
N ARG A 233 6.04 -12.58 -7.49
CA ARG A 233 6.09 -11.41 -8.38
C ARG A 233 7.46 -10.71 -8.21
N PRO A 234 8.25 -10.57 -9.28
CA PRO A 234 9.52 -9.85 -9.23
C PRO A 234 9.31 -8.37 -8.85
N PRO A 235 10.20 -7.76 -8.04
CA PRO A 235 10.11 -6.34 -7.73
C PRO A 235 10.35 -5.49 -8.97
N GLY A 236 9.61 -4.38 -9.10
CA GLY A 236 9.68 -3.49 -10.25
C GLY A 236 11.05 -2.85 -10.48
N SER A 237 11.90 -2.77 -9.45
CA SER A 237 13.28 -2.28 -9.55
C SER A 237 14.14 -3.09 -10.52
N LEU A 238 13.83 -4.38 -10.73
CA LEU A 238 14.51 -5.22 -11.71
C LEU A 238 14.18 -4.84 -13.15
N LEU A 239 13.08 -4.13 -13.39
CA LEU A 239 12.64 -3.72 -14.72
C LEU A 239 13.33 -2.42 -15.18
N LEU A 240 13.77 -1.57 -14.25
CA LEU A 240 14.35 -0.25 -14.55
C LEU A 240 15.56 -0.26 -15.51
N PRO A 241 16.47 -1.25 -15.47
CA PRO A 241 17.60 -1.30 -16.39
C PRO A 241 17.24 -1.72 -17.82
N LEU A 242 16.03 -2.27 -18.04
CA LEU A 242 15.60 -2.81 -19.32
C LEU A 242 14.90 -1.75 -20.17
N THR A 243 14.99 -1.89 -21.50
CA THR A 243 14.23 -1.02 -22.42
C THR A 243 12.89 -1.67 -22.76
N ASN A 244 11.80 -0.96 -22.48
CA ASN A 244 10.41 -1.41 -22.67
C ASN A 244 10.17 -2.85 -22.16
N PRO A 245 10.39 -3.11 -20.85
CA PRO A 245 10.22 -4.43 -20.28
C PRO A 245 8.75 -4.85 -20.23
N SER A 246 8.52 -6.15 -20.21
CA SER A 246 7.21 -6.75 -19.92
C SER A 246 7.37 -7.87 -18.88
N LEU A 247 6.39 -7.96 -17.98
CA LEU A 247 6.27 -9.06 -17.03
C LEU A 247 5.37 -10.13 -17.65
N LEU A 248 5.92 -11.31 -17.86
CA LEU A 248 5.19 -12.48 -18.34
C LEU A 248 4.67 -13.28 -17.15
N TYR A 249 3.41 -13.70 -17.23
CA TYR A 249 2.74 -14.47 -16.20
C TYR A 249 2.15 -15.75 -16.80
N TRP A 250 2.36 -16.86 -16.12
CA TRP A 250 1.72 -18.13 -16.43
C TRP A 250 1.09 -18.71 -15.17
N GLN A 251 -0.06 -19.35 -15.33
CA GLN A 251 -0.72 -20.14 -14.29
C GLN A 251 -1.23 -21.47 -14.85
N ASP A 252 -1.21 -22.53 -14.04
CA ASP A 252 -1.78 -23.84 -14.39
C ASP A 252 -3.29 -23.93 -14.08
N SER A 253 -4.04 -22.87 -14.40
CA SER A 253 -5.49 -22.84 -14.28
C SER A 253 -6.14 -22.17 -15.49
N GLN A 254 -7.47 -22.31 -15.58
CA GLN A 254 -8.29 -21.62 -16.58
C GLN A 254 -8.91 -20.33 -16.02
N ASP A 255 -8.47 -19.90 -14.83
CA ASP A 255 -8.99 -18.69 -14.21
C ASP A 255 -8.55 -17.46 -15.00
N GLU A 256 -9.26 -16.36 -14.78
CA GLU A 256 -8.86 -15.09 -15.37
C GLU A 256 -7.50 -14.67 -14.82
N PRO A 257 -6.51 -14.31 -15.68
CA PRO A 257 -5.23 -13.83 -15.22
C PRO A 257 -5.38 -12.61 -14.30
N PRO A 258 -4.49 -12.44 -13.31
CA PRO A 258 -4.53 -11.27 -12.44
C PRO A 258 -4.31 -9.98 -13.23
N VAL A 259 -5.01 -8.91 -12.84
CA VAL A 259 -4.72 -7.57 -13.33
C VAL A 259 -3.43 -7.09 -12.67
N LEU A 260 -2.41 -6.82 -13.48
CA LEU A 260 -1.13 -6.31 -13.02
C LEU A 260 -1.08 -4.79 -13.17
N GLU A 261 -1.10 -4.09 -12.04
CA GLU A 261 -0.93 -2.64 -11.98
C GLU A 261 0.52 -2.29 -11.67
N ALA A 262 0.98 -1.14 -12.18
CA ALA A 262 2.30 -0.60 -11.94
C ALA A 262 2.21 0.91 -11.74
N ASP A 263 2.75 1.38 -10.62
CA ASP A 263 2.96 2.80 -10.38
C ASP A 263 4.34 3.20 -10.90
N VAL A 264 4.38 4.22 -11.76
CA VAL A 264 5.62 4.75 -12.33
C VAL A 264 5.83 6.15 -11.79
N THR A 265 6.84 6.30 -10.94
CA THR A 265 7.33 7.61 -10.51
C THR A 265 8.46 8.04 -11.43
N ALA A 266 8.25 9.11 -12.20
CA ALA A 266 9.29 9.74 -13.00
C ALA A 266 9.80 10.98 -12.26
N VAL A 267 11.12 11.04 -12.05
CA VAL A 267 11.76 12.23 -11.49
C VAL A 267 11.98 13.24 -12.63
N PRO A 268 11.50 14.49 -12.52
CA PRO A 268 11.73 15.50 -13.54
C PRO A 268 13.23 15.83 -13.64
N PHE A 269 13.71 16.08 -14.86
CA PHE A 269 15.08 16.58 -15.05
C PHE A 269 15.26 17.95 -14.38
N PRO A 270 16.49 18.28 -13.92
CA PRO A 270 16.77 19.59 -13.35
C PRO A 270 16.30 20.73 -14.26
N GLN A 271 15.57 21.69 -13.69
CA GLN A 271 15.00 22.82 -14.42
C GLN A 271 15.91 24.04 -14.28
N THR A 272 16.14 24.75 -15.38
CA THR A 272 16.85 26.03 -15.36
C THR A 272 15.85 27.17 -15.44
N VAL A 273 15.89 28.08 -14.47
CA VAL A 273 15.03 29.26 -14.41
C VAL A 273 15.91 30.51 -14.43
N LEU A 274 15.50 31.53 -15.20
CA LEU A 274 16.22 32.80 -15.35
C LEU A 274 15.35 33.94 -14.83
N THR A 275 15.95 34.91 -14.14
CA THR A 275 15.27 36.18 -13.86
C THR A 275 15.22 37.05 -15.12
N GLU A 276 14.43 38.12 -15.08
CA GLU A 276 14.58 39.20 -16.04
C GLU A 276 15.95 39.88 -15.92
N ASN A 277 16.30 40.64 -16.96
CA ASN A 277 17.52 41.43 -17.02
C ASN A 277 17.31 42.76 -16.31
N VAL A 278 17.70 42.83 -15.04
CA VAL A 278 17.42 43.95 -14.14
C VAL A 278 18.38 45.09 -14.41
N ASP A 279 17.83 46.29 -14.57
CA ASP A 279 18.57 47.53 -14.83
C ASP A 279 19.08 48.20 -13.55
N MET A 280 20.38 48.52 -13.51
CA MET A 280 21.04 49.28 -12.43
C MET A 280 21.54 50.67 -12.88
N THR A 281 21.08 51.20 -14.02
CA THR A 281 21.61 52.45 -14.59
C THR A 281 21.17 53.73 -13.86
N ASP A 282 20.25 53.65 -12.89
CA ASP A 282 19.85 54.79 -12.08
C ASP A 282 21.05 55.34 -11.29
N SER A 283 21.23 56.67 -11.32
CA SER A 283 22.33 57.35 -10.63
C SER A 283 22.38 57.16 -9.11
N THR A 284 21.28 56.70 -8.50
CA THR A 284 21.21 56.38 -7.07
C THR A 284 21.75 54.99 -6.75
N ILE A 285 21.92 54.11 -7.73
CA ILE A 285 22.47 52.77 -7.55
C ILE A 285 23.99 52.84 -7.77
N LEU A 286 24.75 52.77 -6.69
CA LEU A 286 26.22 52.79 -6.72
C LEU A 286 26.83 51.39 -6.88
N GLY A 287 26.03 50.33 -6.67
CA GLY A 287 26.45 48.93 -6.79
C GLY A 287 25.54 47.97 -6.03
N ILE A 288 25.96 46.71 -5.90
CA ILE A 288 25.27 45.70 -5.09
C ILE A 288 25.99 45.58 -3.74
N GLU A 289 25.24 45.79 -2.65
CA GLU A 289 25.73 45.59 -1.29
C GLU A 289 25.81 44.11 -0.95
N LYS A 290 24.70 43.38 -1.17
CA LYS A 290 24.56 41.94 -0.92
C LYS A 290 23.37 41.35 -1.67
N VAL A 291 23.36 40.03 -1.79
CA VAL A 291 22.26 39.27 -2.38
C VAL A 291 21.84 38.18 -1.41
N THR A 292 20.55 38.02 -1.19
CA THR A 292 20.00 36.92 -0.37
C THR A 292 18.92 36.19 -1.15
N ALA A 293 18.79 34.88 -0.93
CA ALA A 293 17.78 34.05 -1.59
C ALA A 293 17.03 33.20 -0.57
N ASP A 294 15.71 33.17 -0.67
CA ASP A 294 14.89 32.16 -0.01
C ASP A 294 14.75 30.94 -0.93
N SER A 295 15.54 29.91 -0.64
CA SER A 295 15.68 28.69 -1.43
C SER A 295 16.15 27.53 -0.54
N ASP A 296 16.02 26.31 -1.04
CA ASP A 296 16.67 25.13 -0.47
C ASP A 296 18.20 25.14 -0.68
N ASP A 297 18.90 24.22 -0.03
CA ASP A 297 20.37 24.15 -0.07
C ASP A 297 20.92 23.42 -1.31
N ASN A 298 20.09 22.71 -2.08
CA ASN A 298 20.47 22.01 -3.30
C ASN A 298 20.40 22.91 -4.55
N THR A 299 19.63 23.99 -4.50
CA THR A 299 19.53 24.95 -5.61
C THR A 299 20.89 25.60 -5.90
N LEU A 300 21.26 25.63 -7.19
CA LEU A 300 22.50 26.27 -7.66
C LEU A 300 22.22 27.58 -8.40
N PHE A 301 23.06 28.57 -8.13
CA PHE A 301 22.94 29.94 -8.61
C PHE A 301 24.05 30.32 -9.59
N ALA A 302 23.74 31.18 -10.55
CA ALA A 302 24.73 31.86 -11.36
C ALA A 302 24.27 33.28 -11.69
N VAL A 303 25.22 34.16 -11.98
CA VAL A 303 24.93 35.56 -12.32
C VAL A 303 25.48 35.89 -13.69
N SER A 304 24.68 36.56 -14.49
CA SER A 304 25.11 37.16 -15.75
C SER A 304 25.11 38.68 -15.61
N PHE A 305 26.09 39.32 -16.23
CA PHE A 305 26.21 40.78 -16.32
C PHE A 305 26.15 41.28 -17.77
N ASP A 306 25.78 40.40 -18.71
CA ASP A 306 25.79 40.63 -20.16
C ASP A 306 24.58 39.97 -20.86
N ASP A 307 23.40 40.10 -20.25
CA ASP A 307 22.11 39.64 -20.80
C ASP A 307 22.06 38.13 -21.12
N GLY A 308 22.70 37.33 -20.28
CA GLY A 308 22.70 35.87 -20.34
C GLY A 308 23.77 35.27 -21.26
N THR A 309 24.69 36.08 -21.79
CA THR A 309 25.76 35.62 -22.68
C THR A 309 26.84 34.86 -21.91
N THR A 310 27.24 35.35 -20.74
CA THR A 310 28.20 34.69 -19.85
C THR A 310 27.63 34.54 -18.45
N TRP A 311 27.81 33.35 -17.88
CA TRP A 311 27.36 33.02 -16.54
C TRP A 311 28.55 32.88 -15.61
N TRP A 312 28.45 33.51 -14.45
CA TRP A 312 29.51 33.57 -13.45
C TRP A 312 29.09 32.86 -12.16
N ASN A 313 30.04 32.16 -11.57
CA ASN A 313 29.97 31.69 -10.18
C ASN A 313 31.05 32.39 -9.34
N TYR A 314 30.84 32.42 -8.03
CA TYR A 314 31.82 32.91 -7.07
C TYR A 314 32.32 31.75 -6.23
N VAL A 315 33.58 31.38 -6.44
CA VAL A 315 34.24 30.22 -5.80
C VAL A 315 35.64 30.63 -5.37
N ASP A 316 36.11 30.14 -4.22
CA ASP A 316 37.45 30.44 -3.69
C ASP A 316 37.77 31.94 -3.63
N ASN A 317 36.78 32.77 -3.26
CA ASN A 317 36.88 34.24 -3.23
C ASN A 317 37.22 34.90 -4.57
N ALA A 318 36.82 34.27 -5.69
CA ALA A 318 37.00 34.82 -7.02
C ALA A 318 35.81 34.53 -7.94
N TRP A 319 35.58 35.44 -8.89
CA TRP A 319 34.64 35.22 -9.97
C TRP A 319 35.23 34.29 -11.02
N ALA A 320 34.52 33.20 -11.32
CA ALA A 320 34.86 32.27 -12.40
C ALA A 320 33.71 32.18 -13.41
N VAL A 321 34.06 31.95 -14.68
CA VAL A 321 33.08 31.69 -15.74
C VAL A 321 32.63 30.23 -15.61
N LEU A 322 31.33 30.00 -15.66
CA LEU A 322 30.78 28.65 -15.65
C LEU A 322 31.19 27.87 -16.90
N SER A 323 31.68 26.66 -16.68
CA SER A 323 31.96 25.65 -17.71
C SER A 323 30.87 24.58 -17.75
N ASP A 324 30.92 23.68 -18.74
CA ASP A 324 30.02 22.53 -18.83
C ASP A 324 30.10 21.58 -17.61
N GLU A 325 31.18 21.67 -16.84
CA GLU A 325 31.45 20.86 -15.64
C GLU A 325 30.91 21.50 -14.36
N GLN A 326 30.58 22.81 -14.39
CA GLN A 326 30.14 23.57 -13.23
C GLN A 326 28.69 24.03 -13.41
N SER A 327 27.82 23.66 -12.47
CA SER A 327 26.38 23.96 -12.56
C SER A 327 25.98 25.27 -11.86
N GLY A 328 26.83 25.85 -11.01
CA GLY A 328 26.57 27.12 -10.31
C GLY A 328 27.33 27.24 -8.99
N MET A 329 26.92 28.19 -8.15
CA MET A 329 27.35 28.37 -6.76
C MET A 329 26.18 28.05 -5.81
N THR A 330 26.49 27.70 -4.56
CA THR A 330 25.47 27.43 -3.54
C THR A 330 24.83 28.73 -3.03
N LYS A 331 23.67 28.62 -2.37
CA LYS A 331 23.03 29.73 -1.64
C LYS A 331 23.97 30.43 -0.66
N ALA A 332 24.76 29.66 0.09
CA ALA A 332 25.73 30.20 1.04
C ALA A 332 26.82 31.00 0.31
N ALA A 333 27.38 30.44 -0.77
CA ALA A 333 28.38 31.13 -1.57
C ALA A 333 27.85 32.44 -2.18
N LEU A 334 26.59 32.48 -2.62
CA LEU A 334 25.93 33.69 -3.13
C LEU A 334 25.76 34.77 -2.04
N ALA A 335 25.37 34.36 -0.83
CA ALA A 335 25.17 35.28 0.29
C ALA A 335 26.48 35.82 0.88
N ASP A 336 27.58 35.07 0.75
CA ASP A 336 28.90 35.44 1.26
C ASP A 336 29.67 36.39 0.30
N ILE A 337 29.14 36.69 -0.89
CA ILE A 337 29.75 37.65 -1.81
C ILE A 337 29.66 39.05 -1.22
N GLY A 338 30.82 39.58 -0.79
CA GLY A 338 30.94 40.93 -0.24
C GLY A 338 30.83 42.03 -1.30
N THR A 339 30.54 43.25 -0.84
CA THR A 339 30.37 44.44 -1.69
C THR A 339 31.57 44.71 -2.60
N ASP A 340 32.80 44.52 -2.11
CA ASP A 340 34.01 44.70 -2.92
C ASP A 340 34.09 43.70 -4.09
N ALA A 341 33.62 42.47 -3.89
CA ALA A 341 33.59 41.46 -4.94
C ALA A 341 32.48 41.76 -5.97
N TRP A 342 31.32 42.23 -5.53
CA TRP A 342 30.26 42.70 -6.43
C TRP A 342 30.73 43.89 -7.28
N ALA A 343 31.47 44.84 -6.69
CA ALA A 343 32.03 45.98 -7.38
C ALA A 343 33.03 45.63 -8.49
N LEU A 344 33.56 44.39 -8.55
CA LEU A 344 34.40 43.94 -9.67
C LEU A 344 33.59 43.63 -10.94
N LYS A 345 32.29 43.34 -10.81
CA LYS A 345 31.43 42.88 -11.91
C LYS A 345 30.23 43.78 -12.16
N ALA A 346 29.53 44.19 -11.11
CA ALA A 346 28.33 45.03 -11.16
C ALA A 346 28.71 46.53 -11.22
N THR A 347 29.52 46.92 -12.21
CA THR A 347 30.14 48.26 -12.26
C THR A 347 29.30 49.33 -12.96
N THR A 348 28.41 48.96 -13.88
CA THR A 348 27.35 49.81 -14.50
C THR A 348 26.69 48.98 -15.61
N GLY A 349 25.47 48.51 -15.40
CA GLY A 349 24.80 47.67 -16.39
C GLY A 349 23.57 46.95 -15.87
N HIS A 350 23.20 45.88 -16.57
CA HIS A 350 22.12 44.99 -16.18
C HIS A 350 22.66 43.68 -15.55
N TYR A 351 21.84 42.98 -14.79
CA TYR A 351 22.17 41.65 -14.30
C TYR A 351 20.99 40.67 -14.43
N MET A 352 21.33 39.38 -14.48
CA MET A 352 20.38 38.28 -14.45
C MET A 352 20.87 37.19 -13.49
N PHE A 353 19.95 36.55 -12.80
CA PHE A 353 20.21 35.32 -12.07
C PHE A 353 19.70 34.10 -12.82
N ARG A 354 20.46 33.02 -12.72
CA ARG A 354 20.07 31.67 -13.14
C ARG A 354 19.98 30.79 -11.91
N PHE A 355 18.92 30.00 -11.84
CA PHE A 355 18.66 28.99 -10.83
C PHE A 355 18.62 27.62 -11.51
N VAL A 356 19.25 26.61 -10.92
CA VAL A 356 19.09 25.20 -11.29
C VAL A 356 18.32 24.52 -10.15
N LEU A 357 17.10 24.09 -10.45
CA LEU A 357 16.20 23.43 -9.51
C LEU A 357 16.24 21.92 -9.74
N PHE A 358 16.55 21.15 -8.69
CA PHE A 358 16.47 19.69 -8.67
C PHE A 358 15.09 19.22 -8.19
N GLU A 359 14.91 17.91 -8.04
CA GLU A 359 13.71 17.34 -7.43
C GLU A 359 13.47 17.97 -6.05
N GLU A 360 12.23 18.45 -5.82
CA GLU A 360 11.81 19.16 -4.61
C GLU A 360 12.52 20.49 -4.29
N SER A 361 13.44 20.96 -5.14
CA SER A 361 14.08 22.27 -4.96
C SER A 361 13.12 23.43 -5.25
N TYR A 362 13.37 24.57 -4.59
CA TYR A 362 12.59 25.78 -4.72
C TYR A 362 13.45 27.05 -4.59
N VAL A 363 12.98 28.13 -5.22
CA VAL A 363 13.39 29.51 -4.95
C VAL A 363 12.11 30.33 -4.82
N ASN A 364 11.82 30.83 -3.62
CA ASN A 364 10.65 31.68 -3.38
C ASN A 364 10.95 33.15 -3.67
N SER A 365 12.17 33.59 -3.37
CA SER A 365 12.59 34.98 -3.60
C SER A 365 14.10 35.11 -3.72
N ILE A 366 14.53 36.13 -4.46
CA ILE A 366 15.88 36.66 -4.45
C ILE A 366 15.79 38.16 -4.20
N VAL A 367 16.58 38.65 -3.25
CA VAL A 367 16.59 40.04 -2.82
C VAL A 367 17.99 40.59 -3.04
N VAL A 368 18.07 41.65 -3.84
CA VAL A 368 19.30 42.39 -4.12
C VAL A 368 19.23 43.70 -3.37
N ASP A 369 20.14 43.89 -2.42
CA ASP A 369 20.27 45.16 -1.70
C ASP A 369 21.31 46.02 -2.43
N TYR A 370 20.89 47.22 -2.85
CA TYR A 370 21.76 48.16 -3.55
C TYR A 370 22.51 49.07 -2.57
N LEU A 371 23.75 49.35 -2.91
CA LEU A 371 24.50 50.45 -2.31
C LEU A 371 23.99 51.77 -2.92
N ASN A 372 23.54 52.69 -2.06
CA ASN A 372 23.02 54.02 -2.48
C ASN A 372 23.85 55.17 -1.93
#